data_AF-A0A3D1GV05-F1
#
_entry.id   AF-A0A3D1GV05-F1
#
_cell.length_a   1.000
_cell.length_b   1.000
_cell.length_c   1.000
_cell.angle_alpha   90.00
_cell.angle_beta   90.00
_cell.angle_gamma   90.00
#
_symmetry.space_group_name_H-M   'P 1'
#
loop_
_entity.id
_entity.type
_entity.pdbx_description
1 polymer ?
#
loop_
_entity_poly.entity_id
_entity_poly.type
_entity_poly.pdbx_seq_one_letter_code
_entity_poly.pdbx_strand_id
1 'polypeptide(L)' 'MKSLSKFRISCHGCQHFFITYDPNRPWGCRKFGFKGKNLPAQTVYEATGMQCAYYTANPSMKALRSKPRKKRPGEVDITG' A
#
# COMPACT_ATOMS: atom_id res chain seq x y z
N MET A 1 3.35 -20.52 20.62
CA MET A 1 3.67 -20.32 19.17
C MET A 1 3.69 -18.83 18.90
N LYS A 2 4.84 -18.27 18.49
CA LYS A 2 5.04 -16.80 18.40
C LYS A 2 4.07 -16.19 17.38
N SER A 3 3.26 -15.24 17.86
CA SER A 3 2.42 -14.36 17.06
C SER A 3 3.24 -13.75 15.93
N LEU A 4 2.94 -14.15 14.67
CA LEU A 4 3.54 -13.59 13.47
C LEU A 4 3.12 -12.12 13.38
N SER A 5 4.04 -11.25 13.80
CA SER A 5 3.94 -9.80 13.84
C SER A 5 3.76 -9.20 12.45
N LYS A 6 2.51 -9.25 11.98
CA LYS A 6 1.84 -8.32 11.05
C LYS A 6 2.75 -7.69 9.98
N PHE A 7 3.33 -8.51 9.12
CA PHE A 7 4.04 -8.07 7.92
C PHE A 7 3.01 -7.52 6.92
N ARG A 8 2.84 -6.20 6.86
CA ARG A 8 1.91 -5.58 5.90
C ARG A 8 2.58 -5.43 4.54
N ILE A 9 2.24 -6.34 3.62
CA ILE A 9 2.55 -6.23 2.21
C ILE A 9 1.60 -5.19 1.60
N SER A 10 2.08 -3.97 1.35
CA SER A 10 1.27 -2.90 0.74
C SER A 10 2.09 -2.04 -0.21
N CYS A 11 1.55 -1.82 -1.41
CA CYS A 11 2.04 -0.82 -2.35
C CYS A 11 1.26 0.51 -2.29
N HIS A 12 0.18 0.57 -1.50
CA HIS A 12 -0.67 1.76 -1.43
C HIS A 12 0.10 2.92 -0.83
N GLY A 13 0.24 3.99 -1.62
CA GLY A 13 1.01 5.17 -1.27
C GLY A 13 2.50 5.08 -1.60
N CYS A 14 2.96 4.05 -2.33
CA CYS A 14 4.28 4.04 -2.94
C CYS A 14 4.32 4.97 -4.16
N GLN A 15 5.39 5.73 -4.35
CA GLN A 15 5.59 6.60 -5.51
C GLN A 15 5.81 5.83 -6.82
N HIS A 16 6.35 4.61 -6.73
CA HIS A 16 6.66 3.78 -7.90
C HIS A 16 5.47 2.90 -8.33
N PHE A 17 4.43 2.80 -7.51
CA PHE A 17 3.26 2.00 -7.81
C PHE A 17 2.34 2.73 -8.78
N PHE A 18 1.85 2.03 -9.80
CA PHE A 18 0.91 2.57 -10.76
C PHE A 18 -0.08 1.50 -11.23
N ILE A 19 -1.24 1.97 -11.70
CA ILE A 19 -2.26 1.14 -12.35
C ILE A 19 -2.00 1.20 -13.85
N THR A 20 -1.97 0.04 -14.49
CA THR A 20 -1.57 -0.12 -15.91
C THR A 20 -2.73 -0.01 -16.89
N TYR A 21 -3.98 -0.02 -16.38
CA TYR A 21 -5.23 -0.10 -17.15
C TYR A 21 -5.38 -1.34 -18.03
N ASP A 22 -4.48 -2.32 -17.89
CA ASP A 22 -4.56 -3.63 -18.56
C ASP A 22 -5.39 -4.58 -17.69
N PRO A 23 -6.54 -5.11 -18.18
CA PRO A 23 -7.40 -5.98 -17.38
C PRO A 23 -6.70 -7.28 -16.95
N ASN A 24 -5.73 -7.75 -17.73
CA ASN A 24 -4.98 -8.96 -17.40
C ASN A 24 -3.86 -8.69 -16.40
N ARG A 25 -3.38 -7.45 -16.28
CA ARG A 25 -2.22 -7.09 -15.45
C ARG A 25 -2.38 -5.69 -14.87
N PRO A 26 -3.38 -5.46 -13.99
CA PRO A 26 -3.76 -4.12 -13.56
C PRO A 26 -2.70 -3.39 -12.74
N TRP A 27 -1.77 -4.12 -12.12
CA TRP A 27 -0.78 -3.55 -11.20
C TRP A 27 0.61 -3.49 -11.82
N GLY A 28 1.32 -2.39 -11.60
CA GLY A 28 2.71 -2.23 -12.05
C GLY A 28 3.60 -1.52 -11.03
N CYS A 29 4.90 -1.78 -11.13
CA CYS A 29 5.94 -1.07 -10.38
C CYS A 29 6.97 -0.45 -11.31
N ARG A 30 7.10 0.88 -11.29
CA ARG A 30 8.03 1.64 -12.16
C ARG A 30 9.49 1.36 -11.82
N LYS A 31 9.79 1.09 -10.56
CA LYS A 31 11.16 0.85 -10.10
C LYS A 31 11.74 -0.47 -10.60
N PHE A 32 10.89 -1.51 -10.62
CA PHE A 32 11.29 -2.83 -11.12
C PHE A 32 10.95 -3.04 -12.61
N GLY A 33 10.09 -2.20 -13.19
CA GLY A 33 9.77 -2.26 -14.62
C GLY A 33 8.82 -3.38 -15.03
N PHE A 34 8.04 -3.96 -14.11
CA PHE A 34 7.09 -5.03 -14.42
C PHE A 34 5.64 -4.66 -14.14
N LYS A 35 4.73 -5.39 -14.81
CA LYS A 35 3.28 -5.41 -14.57
C LYS A 35 2.79 -6.83 -14.31
N GLY A 36 1.81 -6.98 -13.43
CA GLY A 36 1.30 -8.28 -13.00
C GLY A 36 -0.16 -8.25 -12.55
N LYS A 37 -0.71 -9.44 -12.31
CA LYS A 37 -2.04 -9.66 -11.73
C LYS A 37 -2.06 -9.36 -10.24
N ASN A 38 -0.96 -9.65 -9.56
CA ASN A 38 -0.79 -9.45 -8.12
C ASN A 38 -0.17 -8.08 -7.85
N LEU A 39 -0.32 -7.62 -6.61
CA LEU A 39 0.35 -6.42 -6.13
C LEU A 39 1.87 -6.58 -6.26
N PRO A 40 2.61 -5.56 -6.72
CA PRO A 40 4.05 -5.69 -6.91
C PRO A 40 4.79 -5.98 -5.61
N ALA A 41 4.31 -5.51 -4.45
CA ALA A 41 4.90 -5.88 -3.16
C ALA A 41 4.74 -7.36 -2.84
N GLN A 42 3.65 -7.99 -3.30
CA GLN A 42 3.45 -9.43 -3.13
C GLN A 42 4.43 -10.20 -4.03
N THR A 43 4.52 -9.84 -5.31
CA THR A 43 5.49 -10.48 -6.23
C THR A 43 6.94 -10.31 -5.75
N VAL A 44 7.29 -9.14 -5.23
CA VAL A 44 8.63 -8.90 -4.64
C VAL A 44 8.84 -9.72 -3.38
N TYR A 45 7.82 -9.85 -2.53
CA TYR A 45 7.89 -10.70 -1.33
C TYR A 45 8.02 -12.18 -1.69
N GLU A 46 7.27 -12.67 -2.69
CA GLU A 46 7.37 -14.05 -3.19
C GLU A 46 8.77 -14.33 -3.78
N ALA A 47 9.37 -13.35 -4.46
CA ALA A 47 10.69 -13.49 -5.05
C ALA A 47 11.86 -13.35 -4.05
N THR A 48 11.71 -12.50 -3.03
CA THR A 48 12.82 -12.11 -2.12
C THR A 48 12.66 -12.61 -0.69
N GLY A 49 11.46 -12.99 -0.28
CA GLY A 49 11.12 -13.31 1.12
C GLY A 49 11.03 -12.10 2.06
N MET A 50 11.17 -10.87 1.56
CA MET A 50 11.23 -9.65 2.37
C MET A 50 10.36 -8.52 1.82
N GLN A 51 10.11 -7.47 2.62
CA GLN A 51 9.39 -6.29 2.12
C GLN A 51 10.19 -5.63 1.00
N CYS A 52 9.46 -4.95 0.11
CA CYS A 52 10.07 -4.19 -0.97
C CYS A 52 11.09 -3.17 -0.43
N ALA A 53 12.37 -3.42 -0.69
CA ALA A 53 13.48 -2.54 -0.28
C ALA A 53 13.41 -1.15 -0.92
N TYR A 54 12.73 -1.04 -2.06
CA TYR A 54 12.55 0.22 -2.79
C TYR A 54 11.18 0.87 -2.53
N TYR A 55 10.51 0.54 -1.44
CA TYR A 55 9.27 1.23 -1.09
C TYR A 55 9.56 2.69 -0.74
N THR A 56 9.01 3.61 -1.51
CA THR A 56 9.12 5.05 -1.25
C THR A 56 7.73 5.65 -1.07
N ALA A 57 7.42 6.10 0.14
CA ALA A 57 6.12 6.71 0.42
C ALA A 57 5.94 8.03 -0.36
N ASN A 58 4.78 8.23 -0.97
CA ASN A 58 4.41 9.48 -1.61
C ASN A 58 4.27 10.57 -0.53
N PRO A 59 4.95 11.72 -0.67
CA PRO A 59 4.90 12.80 0.32
C PRO A 59 3.45 13.24 0.64
N SER A 60 2.56 13.26 -0.36
CA SER A 60 1.15 13.60 -0.18
C SER A 60 0.40 12.58 0.69
N MET A 61 0.78 11.30 0.62
CA MET A 61 0.19 10.22 1.44
C MET A 61 0.76 10.20 2.86
N LYS A 62 2.02 10.62 3.06
CA LYS A 62 2.64 10.71 4.39
C LYS A 62 1.92 11.74 5.27
N ALA A 63 1.55 12.88 4.69
CA ALA A 63 0.82 13.94 5.40
C ALA A 63 -0.64 13.55 5.76
N LEU A 64 -1.26 12.63 5.01
CA LEU A 64 -2.62 12.14 5.32
C LEU A 64 -2.62 11.18 6.52
N ARG A 65 -1.59 10.35 6.68
CA ARG A 65 -1.52 9.39 7.80
C ARG A 65 -1.23 10.04 9.15
N SER A 66 -0.55 11.19 9.17
CA SER A 66 -0.26 11.95 10.40
C SER A 66 -1.38 12.89 10.81
N LYS A 67 -2.32 13.22 9.91
CA LYS A 67 -3.45 14.07 10.24
C LYS A 67 -4.51 13.26 11.00
N PRO A 68 -4.94 13.69 12.20
CA PRO A 68 -6.09 13.09 12.85
C PRO A 68 -7.33 13.24 11.95
N ARG A 69 -8.17 12.19 11.86
CA ARG A 69 -9.46 12.29 11.17
C ARG A 69 -10.26 13.40 11.86
N LYS A 70 -10.53 14.49 11.13
CA LYS A 70 -11.47 15.51 11.61
C LYS A 70 -12.87 14.87 11.66
N LYS A 71 -13.55 14.93 12.80
CA LYS A 71 -14.96 14.51 12.91
C LYS A 71 -15.78 15.34 11.92
N ARG A 72 -16.72 14.71 11.22
CA ARG A 72 -17.62 15.40 10.31
C ARG A 72 -18.55 16.30 11.14
N PRO A 73 -18.86 17.53 10.70
CA PRO A 73 -19.87 18.35 11.38
C PRO A 73 -21.19 17.56 11.44
N GLY A 74 -21.69 17.30 12.65
CA GLY A 74 -22.91 16.50 12.88
C GLY A 74 -22.71 15.01 13.19
N GLU A 75 -21.47 14.53 13.40
CA GLU A 75 -21.24 13.17 13.92
C GLU A 75 -21.65 13.09 15.40
N VAL A 76 -22.88 12.62 15.64
CA VAL A 76 -23.43 12.34 16.99
C VAL A 76 -23.03 10.91 17.41
N ASP A 77 -22.36 10.79 18.55
CA ASP A 77 -21.97 9.49 19.11
C ASP A 77 -23.21 8.87 19.81
N ILE A 78 -23.85 7.87 19.17
CA ILE A 78 -25.11 7.23 19.63
C ILE A 78 -24.85 6.13 20.68
N THR A 79 -23.65 6.03 21.25
CA THR A 79 -23.26 4.87 22.08
C THR A 79 -23.71 4.88 23.53
N GLY A 80 -24.46 5.89 24.00
CA GLY A 80 -25.11 5.89 25.33
C GLY A 80 -24.13 6.03 26.49
#